data_AF-A0A2E7PUU8-F1
#
_entry.id   AF-A0A2E7PUU8-F1
#
_cell.length_a   1.000
_cell.length_b   1.000
_cell.length_c   1.000
_cell.angle_alpha   90.00
_cell.angle_beta   90.00
_cell.angle_gamma   90.00
#
_symmetry.space_group_name_H-M   'P 1'
#
loop_
_entity.id
_entity.type
_entity.pdbx_description
1 polymer ?
#
loop_
_entity_poly.entity_id
_entity_poly.type
_entity_poly.pdbx_seq_one_letter_code
_entity_poly.pdbx_strand_id
1 'polypeptide(L)'
;MQLNQMRRKISWVTILLVLQRSPVLPWAKNALLFFGSITEKVWTWKVALPVVATSGGWHSLSGASSYVTSNQSNSATVQEGDSYSFTFFTRGYRAYSFKVEGLPSGLTYNGSSTSPTISGTPDAAGSYSIEITGYRWSGLRGSSTAVYTLNLEVEAPENPTASPLSLWSDSDTTDFGNGWHQSSWFGTFYGNTGGWTYHLKHQWIYLAETANGGLWIHDDSLGWLYTEKEAYPYLYRYSNGHWLYDLSDLTTRKFWDASDQITITP
;
A
#
# COMPACT_ATOMS: atom_id res chain seq x y z
N MET A 1 -49.73 27.91 26.65
CA MET A 1 -49.42 29.31 27.01
C MET A 1 -47.93 29.37 27.32
N GLN A 2 -47.17 30.29 26.70
CA GLN A 2 -45.81 30.78 27.08
C GLN A 2 -44.78 29.75 27.65
N LEU A 3 -43.69 29.35 26.98
CA LEU A 3 -42.61 30.16 26.39
C LEU A 3 -41.94 31.12 27.41
N ASN A 4 -40.80 30.73 27.98
CA ASN A 4 -39.69 31.68 28.13
C ASN A 4 -38.30 31.03 28.25
N GLN A 5 -37.29 31.71 27.72
CA GLN A 5 -35.87 31.31 27.74
C GLN A 5 -35.13 31.99 28.91
N MET A 6 -34.00 31.43 29.33
CA MET A 6 -32.83 32.27 29.62
C MET A 6 -31.52 31.60 29.18
N ARG A 7 -30.87 32.24 28.20
CA ARG A 7 -29.48 31.97 27.79
C ARG A 7 -28.53 32.63 28.80
N ARG A 8 -27.42 31.98 29.15
CA ARG A 8 -26.20 32.68 29.58
C ARG A 8 -25.07 32.40 28.60
N LYS A 9 -24.48 33.48 28.08
CA LYS A 9 -23.46 33.46 27.03
C LYS A 9 -22.10 33.09 27.63
N ILE A 10 -21.35 32.21 26.96
CA ILE A 10 -19.90 32.10 27.12
C ILE A 10 -19.25 32.42 25.76
N SER A 11 -18.04 32.96 25.80
CA SER A 11 -17.52 33.91 24.80
C SER A 11 -17.14 33.31 23.44
N TRP A 12 -17.23 34.13 22.39
CA TRP A 12 -16.85 33.81 21.00
C TRP A 12 -15.35 33.57 20.78
N VAL A 13 -14.50 33.73 21.81
CA VAL A 13 -13.03 33.68 21.68
C VAL A 13 -12.49 32.24 21.72
N THR A 14 -13.19 31.28 22.36
CA THR A 14 -12.72 29.88 22.47
C THR A 14 -13.02 28.99 21.25
N ILE A 15 -13.76 29.48 20.25
CA ILE A 15 -14.04 28.74 19.00
C ILE A 15 -12.94 28.97 17.94
N LEU A 16 -12.09 29.99 18.12
CA LEU A 16 -11.15 30.48 17.11
C LEU A 16 -9.76 29.80 17.10
N LEU A 17 -9.54 28.74 17.90
CA LEU A 17 -8.30 27.97 17.92
C LEU A 17 -8.43 26.51 17.43
N VAL A 18 -9.59 26.12 16.88
CA VAL A 18 -9.85 24.75 16.38
C VAL A 18 -9.96 24.72 14.84
N LEU A 19 -9.60 25.80 14.14
CA LEU A 19 -9.73 25.92 12.68
C LEU A 19 -8.47 26.46 11.98
N GLN A 20 -7.45 25.59 11.88
CA GLN A 20 -6.39 25.57 10.85
C GLN A 20 -5.53 24.31 11.09
N ARG A 21 -5.39 23.33 10.18
CA ARG A 21 -5.88 23.17 8.80
C ARG A 21 -6.38 21.73 8.59
N SER A 22 -7.56 21.57 7.98
CA SER A 22 -7.98 20.30 7.36
C SER A 22 -8.60 20.62 5.99
N PRO A 23 -8.02 20.16 4.87
CA PRO A 23 -8.65 20.30 3.56
C PRO A 23 -9.78 19.26 3.43
N VAL A 24 -10.99 19.74 3.14
CA VAL A 24 -12.19 18.90 2.99
C VAL A 24 -12.43 18.59 1.51
N LEU A 25 -12.68 17.32 1.17
CA LEU A 25 -13.06 16.88 -0.18
C LEU A 25 -14.60 16.92 -0.38
N PRO A 26 -15.14 17.43 -1.51
CA PRO A 26 -16.59 17.46 -1.77
C PRO A 26 -17.11 16.23 -2.54
N TRP A 27 -18.39 15.92 -2.33
CA TRP A 27 -19.15 14.81 -2.95
C TRP A 27 -20.59 15.25 -3.29
N ALA A 28 -21.38 14.57 -4.14
CA ALA A 28 -21.09 13.75 -5.32
C ALA A 28 -22.41 13.60 -6.14
N LYS A 29 -22.33 13.53 -7.48
CA LYS A 29 -23.45 13.39 -8.45
C LYS A 29 -22.89 12.79 -9.75
N ASN A 30 -23.50 11.84 -10.47
CA ASN A 30 -24.91 11.42 -10.57
C ASN A 30 -25.08 9.89 -10.66
N ALA A 31 -26.34 9.41 -10.63
CA ALA A 31 -26.73 8.00 -10.53
C ALA A 31 -27.03 7.30 -11.88
N LEU A 32 -27.06 5.96 -11.81
CA LEU A 32 -27.49 5.01 -12.85
C LEU A 32 -28.98 5.14 -13.22
N LEU A 33 -29.34 4.84 -14.48
CA LEU A 33 -30.52 4.03 -14.85
C LEU A 33 -30.28 3.27 -16.17
N PHE A 34 -30.71 2.00 -16.22
CA PHE A 34 -30.73 1.13 -17.41
C PHE A 34 -32.08 1.24 -18.15
N PHE A 35 -32.10 0.95 -19.46
CA PHE A 35 -33.11 0.09 -20.13
C PHE A 35 -32.74 -0.18 -21.60
N GLY A 36 -33.10 -1.37 -22.11
CA GLY A 36 -33.25 -1.63 -23.56
C GLY A 36 -32.20 -2.54 -24.21
N SER A 37 -32.65 -3.60 -24.88
CA SER A 37 -31.85 -4.55 -25.67
C SER A 37 -32.46 -4.78 -27.06
N ILE A 38 -31.75 -5.55 -27.91
CA ILE A 38 -32.17 -6.24 -29.17
C ILE A 38 -31.54 -5.71 -30.49
N THR A 39 -30.50 -6.44 -30.95
CA THR A 39 -30.14 -6.92 -32.33
C THR A 39 -30.34 -6.05 -33.59
N GLU A 40 -29.58 -6.15 -34.71
CA GLU A 40 -28.99 -7.35 -35.36
C GLU A 40 -27.96 -7.00 -36.51
N LYS A 41 -26.95 -7.87 -36.78
CA LYS A 41 -26.35 -8.26 -38.12
C LYS A 41 -25.71 -7.19 -39.07
N VAL A 42 -24.80 -7.45 -40.05
CA VAL A 42 -24.15 -8.65 -40.69
C VAL A 42 -22.66 -8.40 -41.04
N TRP A 43 -21.86 -9.48 -40.95
CA TRP A 43 -20.59 -9.86 -41.63
C TRP A 43 -20.16 -9.24 -42.99
N THR A 44 -18.83 -9.15 -43.23
CA THR A 44 -18.19 -9.68 -44.47
C THR A 44 -16.65 -9.81 -44.35
N TRP A 45 -16.09 -10.98 -44.70
CA TRP A 45 -14.66 -11.18 -44.96
C TRP A 45 -14.38 -11.16 -46.47
N LYS A 46 -13.29 -10.51 -46.92
CA LYS A 46 -12.72 -10.70 -48.28
C LYS A 46 -11.19 -10.66 -48.27
N VAL A 47 -10.61 -11.73 -48.82
CA VAL A 47 -9.17 -11.88 -49.11
C VAL A 47 -8.86 -11.34 -50.51
N ALA A 48 -7.70 -10.71 -50.71
CA ALA A 48 -7.20 -10.35 -52.04
C ALA A 48 -5.66 -10.33 -52.12
N LEU A 49 -5.13 -11.00 -53.15
CA LEU A 49 -3.79 -10.94 -53.76
C LEU A 49 -4.01 -11.21 -55.28
N PRO A 50 -3.11 -10.89 -56.25
CA PRO A 50 -1.66 -10.59 -56.13
C PRO A 50 -1.06 -9.49 -57.08
N VAL A 51 0.27 -9.25 -56.97
CA VAL A 51 1.22 -8.79 -58.04
C VAL A 51 1.16 -7.30 -58.53
N VAL A 52 2.24 -6.54 -58.81
CA VAL A 52 3.69 -6.64 -58.44
C VAL A 52 4.42 -5.26 -58.33
N ALA A 53 5.54 -4.96 -59.04
CA ALA A 53 6.59 -4.02 -58.61
C ALA A 53 7.20 -3.02 -59.63
N THR A 54 7.87 -1.96 -59.13
CA THR A 54 9.16 -1.43 -59.66
C THR A 54 10.13 -0.99 -58.53
N SER A 55 11.38 -1.48 -58.63
CA SER A 55 12.66 -0.98 -58.06
C SER A 55 12.69 -0.15 -56.75
N GLY A 56 13.35 -0.65 -55.70
CA GLY A 56 13.75 0.25 -54.59
C GLY A 56 14.25 -0.34 -53.26
N GLY A 57 14.62 -1.62 -53.15
CA GLY A 57 15.22 -2.14 -51.91
C GLY A 57 14.85 -3.58 -51.60
N TRP A 58 15.79 -4.50 -51.82
CA TRP A 58 15.70 -5.88 -51.33
C TRP A 58 15.96 -5.91 -49.81
N HIS A 59 14.97 -5.50 -49.02
CA HIS A 59 14.95 -5.87 -47.61
C HIS A 59 14.35 -7.27 -47.50
N SER A 60 15.23 -8.25 -47.31
CA SER A 60 14.89 -9.63 -47.02
C SER A 60 13.77 -9.70 -45.96
N LEU A 61 12.71 -10.45 -46.26
CA LEU A 61 11.73 -10.92 -45.28
C LEU A 61 12.36 -11.99 -44.39
N SER A 62 13.40 -11.59 -43.65
CA SER A 62 13.88 -12.35 -42.51
C SER A 62 12.83 -12.21 -41.41
N GLY A 63 12.17 -13.31 -41.05
CA GLY A 63 11.19 -13.39 -39.95
C GLY A 63 11.81 -13.22 -38.55
N ALA A 64 12.78 -12.33 -38.41
CA ALA A 64 13.58 -12.07 -37.21
C ALA A 64 13.69 -10.56 -36.94
N SER A 65 12.59 -9.81 -37.13
CA SER A 65 12.44 -8.46 -36.59
C SER A 65 12.81 -8.47 -35.11
N SER A 66 13.70 -7.57 -34.70
CA SER A 66 14.25 -7.60 -33.34
C SER A 66 13.32 -6.86 -32.38
N TYR A 67 13.06 -7.45 -31.22
CA TYR A 67 12.14 -6.91 -30.22
C TYR A 67 12.70 -7.07 -28.82
N VAL A 68 12.37 -6.11 -27.95
CA VAL A 68 12.61 -6.19 -26.51
C VAL A 68 11.54 -7.08 -25.87
N THR A 69 11.94 -7.89 -24.90
CA THR A 69 11.06 -8.78 -24.13
C THR A 69 11.67 -9.08 -22.76
N SER A 70 10.90 -9.74 -21.89
CA SER A 70 11.34 -10.22 -20.59
C SER A 70 10.77 -11.61 -20.32
N ASN A 71 11.33 -12.31 -19.33
CA ASN A 71 10.73 -13.51 -18.74
C ASN A 71 9.81 -13.17 -17.55
N GLN A 72 9.74 -11.90 -17.14
CA GLN A 72 8.89 -11.41 -16.06
C GLN A 72 7.53 -10.93 -16.59
N SER A 73 6.51 -10.96 -15.72
CA SER A 73 5.15 -10.52 -16.02
C SER A 73 5.07 -9.03 -16.40
N ASN A 74 4.07 -8.69 -17.20
CA ASN A 74 3.70 -7.33 -17.58
C ASN A 74 2.17 -7.28 -17.79
N SER A 75 1.39 -6.48 -17.08
CA SER A 75 1.79 -5.52 -16.03
C SER A 75 2.49 -6.15 -14.82
N ALA A 76 3.20 -5.31 -14.06
CA ALA A 76 3.78 -5.62 -12.76
C ALA A 76 3.21 -4.67 -11.68
N THR A 77 3.22 -5.11 -10.43
CA THR A 77 2.76 -4.34 -9.26
C THR A 77 3.82 -4.39 -8.18
N VAL A 78 4.04 -3.28 -7.47
CA VAL A 78 4.95 -3.16 -6.32
C VAL A 78 4.42 -2.09 -5.37
N GLN A 79 4.75 -2.17 -4.07
CA GLN A 79 4.43 -1.11 -3.11
C GLN A 79 5.46 0.03 -3.20
N GLU A 80 5.07 1.25 -2.84
CA GLU A 80 5.97 2.39 -2.69
C GLU A 80 7.07 2.07 -1.66
N GLY A 81 8.32 2.42 -1.97
CA GLY A 81 9.48 2.13 -1.11
C GLY A 81 10.00 0.68 -1.17
N ASP A 82 9.25 -0.29 -1.68
CA ASP A 82 9.69 -1.68 -1.83
C ASP A 82 10.73 -1.84 -2.96
N SER A 83 11.67 -2.78 -2.79
CA SER A 83 12.71 -3.03 -3.79
C SER A 83 12.12 -3.68 -5.05
N TYR A 84 12.21 -2.99 -6.18
CA TYR A 84 11.81 -3.48 -7.49
C TYR A 84 13.01 -3.86 -8.37
N SER A 85 12.85 -4.91 -9.18
CA SER A 85 13.86 -5.32 -10.17
C SER A 85 13.21 -5.96 -11.41
N PHE A 86 13.47 -5.38 -12.58
CA PHE A 86 12.99 -5.85 -13.87
C PHE A 86 14.16 -5.99 -14.85
N THR A 87 14.38 -7.22 -15.28
CA THR A 87 15.35 -7.59 -16.32
C THR A 87 14.66 -7.71 -17.66
N PHE A 88 15.36 -7.38 -18.75
CA PHE A 88 14.86 -7.54 -20.11
C PHE A 88 15.99 -7.97 -21.06
N PHE A 89 15.65 -8.25 -22.31
CA PHE A 89 16.62 -8.60 -23.35
C PHE A 89 15.99 -8.44 -24.73
N THR A 90 16.83 -8.52 -25.78
CA THR A 90 16.34 -8.58 -27.17
C THR A 90 16.28 -10.01 -27.70
N ARG A 91 15.21 -10.35 -28.42
CA ARG A 91 15.16 -11.51 -29.32
C ARG A 91 15.31 -11.02 -30.78
N GLY A 92 15.79 -11.91 -31.66
CA GLY A 92 16.24 -11.55 -33.01
C GLY A 92 17.71 -11.13 -33.00
N TYR A 93 18.04 -9.96 -33.55
CA TYR A 93 19.37 -9.38 -33.42
C TYR A 93 19.57 -8.74 -32.04
N ARG A 94 20.79 -8.85 -31.53
CA ARG A 94 21.20 -8.25 -30.25
C ARG A 94 21.23 -6.73 -30.32
N ALA A 95 20.61 -6.05 -29.34
CA ALA A 95 20.87 -4.64 -29.07
C ALA A 95 22.16 -4.44 -28.26
N TYR A 96 22.84 -3.31 -28.52
CA TYR A 96 24.11 -2.91 -27.89
C TYR A 96 23.95 -1.65 -27.02
N SER A 97 22.77 -1.02 -27.04
CA SER A 97 22.33 -0.03 -26.06
C SER A 97 20.81 0.02 -25.99
N PHE A 98 20.27 0.56 -24.90
CA PHE A 98 18.84 0.69 -24.67
C PHE A 98 18.52 2.11 -24.22
N LYS A 99 17.42 2.67 -24.73
CA LYS A 99 16.77 3.86 -24.21
C LYS A 99 15.63 3.38 -23.30
N VAL A 100 15.57 3.92 -22.10
CA VAL A 100 14.52 3.64 -21.10
C VAL A 100 13.95 4.98 -20.65
N GLU A 101 12.65 5.15 -20.78
CA GLU A 101 11.92 6.40 -20.49
C GLU A 101 10.68 6.12 -19.64
N GLY A 102 10.14 7.12 -18.95
CA GLY A 102 8.96 6.96 -18.09
C GLY A 102 9.21 6.24 -16.76
N LEU A 103 10.46 6.16 -16.30
CA LEU A 103 10.78 5.58 -14.98
C LEU A 103 10.17 6.41 -13.83
N PRO A 104 9.57 5.75 -12.81
CA PRO A 104 9.31 6.38 -11.51
C PRO A 104 10.59 6.95 -10.90
N SER A 105 10.44 7.96 -10.04
CA SER A 105 11.51 8.38 -9.14
C SER A 105 11.96 7.20 -8.26
N GLY A 106 13.27 7.10 -8.02
CA GLY A 106 13.88 6.03 -7.24
C GLY A 106 14.17 4.73 -8.03
N LEU A 107 13.60 4.55 -9.22
CA LEU A 107 14.03 3.50 -10.16
C LEU A 107 15.08 4.00 -11.16
N THR A 108 16.07 3.14 -11.47
CA THR A 108 17.15 3.45 -12.40
C THR A 108 17.40 2.30 -13.37
N TYR A 109 17.82 2.62 -14.60
CA TYR A 109 18.33 1.64 -15.56
C TYR A 109 19.86 1.55 -15.50
N ASN A 110 20.40 0.34 -15.36
CA ASN A 110 21.83 0.09 -15.14
C ASN A 110 22.75 0.34 -16.36
N GLY A 111 22.23 0.76 -17.52
CA GLY A 111 23.03 1.04 -18.72
C GLY A 111 23.61 -0.18 -19.44
N SER A 112 23.41 -1.40 -18.92
CA SER A 112 24.04 -2.62 -19.42
C SER A 112 23.40 -3.14 -20.71
N SER A 113 24.21 -3.54 -21.70
CA SER A 113 23.70 -4.19 -22.91
C SER A 113 23.71 -5.73 -22.85
N THR A 114 24.31 -6.32 -21.82
CA THR A 114 24.41 -7.78 -21.64
C THR A 114 23.44 -8.29 -20.58
N SER A 115 23.14 -7.46 -19.58
CA SER A 115 22.22 -7.75 -18.49
C SER A 115 21.49 -6.46 -18.11
N PRO A 116 20.64 -5.91 -19.01
CA PRO A 116 19.91 -4.68 -18.73
C PRO A 116 18.90 -4.92 -17.61
N THR A 117 18.95 -4.06 -16.60
CA THR A 117 18.08 -4.13 -15.43
C THR A 117 17.59 -2.73 -15.09
N ILE A 118 16.27 -2.61 -14.88
CA ILE A 118 15.64 -1.50 -14.17
C ILE A 118 15.50 -1.93 -12.71
N SER A 119 16.05 -1.16 -11.77
CA SER A 119 16.02 -1.51 -10.35
C SER A 119 16.08 -0.29 -9.44
N GLY A 120 15.57 -0.44 -8.22
CA GLY A 120 15.57 0.60 -7.19
C GLY A 120 14.37 0.41 -6.26
N THR A 121 13.96 1.50 -5.62
CA THR A 121 12.76 1.59 -4.77
C THR A 121 11.92 2.75 -5.31
N PRO A 122 10.66 2.58 -5.73
CA PRO A 122 9.89 3.68 -6.29
C PRO A 122 9.45 4.65 -5.18
N ASP A 123 9.74 5.94 -5.35
CA ASP A 123 9.51 6.96 -4.30
C ASP A 123 8.07 7.52 -4.27
N ALA A 124 7.19 7.08 -5.17
CA ALA A 124 5.83 7.59 -5.28
C ALA A 124 4.86 6.61 -5.95
N ALA A 125 3.69 6.43 -5.35
CA ALA A 125 2.54 5.73 -5.90
C ALA A 125 2.07 6.26 -7.27
N GLY A 126 1.54 5.36 -8.09
CA GLY A 126 0.86 5.67 -9.35
C GLY A 126 1.07 4.61 -10.44
N SER A 127 0.34 4.77 -11.54
CA SER A 127 0.48 3.95 -12.74
C SER A 127 1.57 4.52 -13.67
N TYR A 128 2.61 3.74 -13.94
CA TYR A 128 3.73 4.12 -14.80
C TYR A 128 3.77 3.28 -16.08
N SER A 129 4.05 3.96 -17.19
CA SER A 129 4.23 3.37 -18.52
C SER A 129 5.68 3.57 -18.95
N ILE A 130 6.53 2.59 -18.64
CA ILE A 130 7.96 2.63 -18.91
C ILE A 130 8.22 2.16 -20.34
N GLU A 131 8.83 3.01 -21.16
CA GLU A 131 9.11 2.72 -22.57
C GLU A 131 10.56 2.27 -22.75
N ILE A 132 10.76 1.10 -23.38
CA ILE A 132 12.07 0.50 -23.61
C ILE A 132 12.28 0.31 -25.11
N THR A 133 13.37 0.88 -25.65
CA THR A 133 13.78 0.75 -27.05
C THR A 133 15.23 0.27 -27.14
N GLY A 134 15.46 -0.87 -27.80
CA GLY A 134 16.81 -1.40 -28.04
C GLY A 134 17.41 -0.93 -29.36
N TYR A 135 18.71 -0.62 -29.38
CA TYR A 135 19.43 -0.12 -30.56
C TYR A 135 20.57 -1.07 -30.98
N ARG A 136 20.77 -1.24 -32.28
CA ARG A 136 21.75 -2.17 -32.86
C ARG A 136 23.21 -1.84 -32.52
N TRP A 137 23.54 -0.59 -32.20
CA TRP A 137 24.89 -0.17 -31.81
C TRP A 137 24.89 0.54 -30.45
N SER A 138 26.07 0.79 -29.89
CA SER A 138 26.22 1.59 -28.67
C SER A 138 25.83 3.05 -28.89
N GLY A 139 25.49 3.76 -27.81
CA GLY A 139 25.14 5.19 -27.86
C GLY A 139 23.81 5.49 -28.58
N LEU A 140 22.84 4.58 -28.52
CA LEU A 140 21.51 4.71 -29.13
C LEU A 140 21.54 4.88 -30.66
N ARG A 141 22.45 4.18 -31.35
CA ARG A 141 22.68 4.32 -32.79
C ARG A 141 22.17 3.13 -33.60
N GLY A 142 21.72 3.43 -34.83
CA GLY A 142 21.31 2.43 -35.82
C GLY A 142 19.83 2.06 -35.75
N SER A 143 19.48 0.92 -36.37
CA SER A 143 18.11 0.39 -36.30
C SER A 143 17.72 0.13 -34.84
N SER A 144 16.52 0.57 -34.49
CA SER A 144 15.88 0.31 -33.21
C SER A 144 14.91 -0.87 -33.29
N THR A 145 14.54 -1.42 -32.13
CA THR A 145 13.35 -2.26 -31.99
C THR A 145 12.07 -1.42 -32.07
N ALA A 146 10.92 -2.08 -32.13
CA ALA A 146 9.68 -1.45 -31.66
C ALA A 146 9.79 -1.12 -30.15
N VAL A 147 8.98 -0.17 -29.68
CA VAL A 147 8.88 0.16 -28.25
C VAL A 147 8.26 -1.02 -27.50
N TYR A 148 8.89 -1.44 -26.41
CA TYR A 148 8.29 -2.32 -25.41
C TYR A 148 7.80 -1.46 -24.25
N THR A 149 6.50 -1.52 -23.97
CA THR A 149 5.88 -0.82 -22.85
C THR A 149 5.79 -1.77 -21.66
N LEU A 150 6.47 -1.43 -20.56
CA LEU A 150 6.29 -2.06 -19.26
C LEU A 150 5.27 -1.23 -18.47
N ASN A 151 4.15 -1.84 -18.10
CA ASN A 151 3.17 -1.26 -17.20
C ASN A 151 3.52 -1.64 -15.77
N LEU A 152 3.85 -0.63 -14.95
CA LEU A 152 4.17 -0.79 -13.54
C LEU A 152 3.14 -0.01 -12.72
N GLU A 153 2.36 -0.71 -11.90
CA GLU A 153 1.57 -0.09 -10.85
C GLU A 153 2.42 0.00 -9.59
N VAL A 154 2.68 1.22 -9.11
CA VAL A 154 3.21 1.44 -7.77
C VAL A 154 2.04 1.73 -6.86
N GLU A 155 1.68 0.78 -6.03
CA GLU A 155 0.66 0.96 -5.01
C GLU A 155 1.22 1.88 -3.92
N ALA A 156 0.43 2.87 -3.50
CA ALA A 156 0.73 3.62 -2.29
C ALA A 156 0.91 2.63 -1.15
N PRO A 157 1.82 2.88 -0.18
CA PRO A 157 1.93 1.99 0.96
C PRO A 157 0.54 1.97 1.60
N GLU A 158 0.05 0.79 1.99
CA GLU A 158 -1.24 0.66 2.68
C GLU A 158 -1.19 1.40 4.02
N ASN A 159 -1.39 2.72 3.97
CA ASN A 159 -1.74 3.53 5.10
C ASN A 159 -3.08 2.97 5.55
N PRO A 160 -3.18 2.35 6.74
CA PRO A 160 -4.36 1.58 7.09
C PRO A 160 -5.56 2.51 7.13
N THR A 161 -6.34 2.50 6.04
CA THR A 161 -7.72 3.01 6.02
C THR A 161 -8.55 2.02 6.80
N ALA A 162 -8.28 1.97 8.09
CA ALA A 162 -9.14 1.36 9.06
C ALA A 162 -10.50 2.05 8.93
N SER A 163 -11.46 1.33 8.34
CA SER A 163 -12.76 1.19 8.98
C SER A 163 -12.50 1.19 10.49
N PRO A 164 -13.05 2.13 11.28
CA PRO A 164 -12.64 2.31 12.66
C PRO A 164 -12.69 0.95 13.35
N LEU A 165 -11.52 0.47 13.81
CA LEU A 165 -11.37 -0.86 14.35
C LEU A 165 -12.43 -1.03 15.44
N SER A 166 -13.44 -1.85 15.17
CA SER A 166 -14.53 -2.11 16.11
C SER A 166 -14.10 -3.11 17.19
N LEU A 167 -12.85 -2.97 17.63
CA LEU A 167 -12.35 -3.58 18.85
C LEU A 167 -13.32 -3.22 19.98
N TRP A 168 -13.49 -4.14 20.93
CA TRP A 168 -14.19 -3.86 22.18
C TRP A 168 -15.70 -3.56 22.05
N SER A 169 -16.34 -3.98 20.96
CA SER A 169 -17.81 -4.04 20.86
C SER A 169 -18.38 -5.41 21.31
N ASP A 170 -17.64 -6.13 22.14
CA ASP A 170 -17.98 -7.45 22.69
C ASP A 170 -18.77 -7.36 24.01
N SER A 171 -19.18 -8.50 24.55
CA SER A 171 -19.85 -8.59 25.85
C SER A 171 -18.93 -8.39 27.06
N ASP A 172 -17.62 -8.34 26.83
CA ASP A 172 -16.59 -8.22 27.87
C ASP A 172 -16.19 -6.77 28.13
N THR A 173 -16.59 -5.85 27.25
CA THR A 173 -16.26 -4.43 27.32
C THR A 173 -17.50 -3.59 27.65
N THR A 174 -17.40 -2.79 28.70
CA THR A 174 -18.37 -1.75 29.04
C THR A 174 -17.89 -0.39 28.55
N ASP A 175 -18.73 0.33 27.81
CA ASP A 175 -18.55 1.75 27.49
C ASP A 175 -18.99 2.62 28.69
N PHE A 176 -18.10 3.48 29.18
CA PHE A 176 -18.39 4.46 30.25
C PHE A 176 -18.71 5.86 29.69
N GLY A 177 -18.70 6.02 28.36
CA GLY A 177 -18.91 7.27 27.65
C GLY A 177 -17.65 8.13 27.56
N ASN A 178 -17.73 9.18 26.74
CA ASN A 178 -16.62 10.10 26.47
C ASN A 178 -15.34 9.40 25.95
N GLY A 179 -15.47 8.24 25.29
CA GLY A 179 -14.34 7.46 24.75
C GLY A 179 -13.58 6.62 25.78
N TRP A 180 -14.13 6.43 26.99
CA TRP A 180 -13.58 5.54 28.02
C TRP A 180 -14.29 4.19 28.01
N HIS A 181 -13.50 3.12 28.03
CA HIS A 181 -13.97 1.74 28.01
C HIS A 181 -13.30 0.92 29.14
N GLN A 182 -14.01 -0.09 29.60
CA GLN A 182 -13.54 -1.07 30.57
C GLN A 182 -13.75 -2.47 30.01
N SER A 183 -12.66 -3.13 29.60
CA SER A 183 -12.66 -4.56 29.30
C SER A 183 -12.48 -5.36 30.61
N SER A 184 -13.15 -6.51 30.69
CA SER A 184 -13.04 -7.49 31.79
C SER A 184 -11.64 -8.09 31.92
N TRP A 185 -10.91 -8.19 30.81
CA TRP A 185 -9.60 -8.84 30.72
C TRP A 185 -8.47 -7.87 30.41
N PHE A 186 -8.65 -6.97 29.43
CA PHE A 186 -7.60 -6.05 28.99
C PHE A 186 -7.38 -4.91 29.98
N GLY A 187 -8.45 -4.41 30.62
CA GLY A 187 -8.42 -3.33 31.59
C GLY A 187 -9.17 -2.08 31.15
N THR A 188 -8.85 -0.94 31.78
CA THR A 188 -9.48 0.36 31.50
C THR A 188 -8.64 1.15 30.50
N PHE A 189 -9.26 1.69 29.46
CA PHE A 189 -8.58 2.47 28.44
C PHE A 189 -9.45 3.58 27.85
N TYR A 190 -8.80 4.53 27.20
CA TYR A 190 -9.39 5.61 26.42
C TYR A 190 -9.02 5.50 24.94
N GLY A 191 -9.94 5.79 24.03
CA GLY A 191 -9.67 5.91 22.60
C GLY A 191 -10.38 4.86 21.76
N ASN A 192 -9.61 4.04 21.04
CA ASN A 192 -10.10 3.13 19.98
C ASN A 192 -10.80 3.84 18.80
N THR A 193 -10.13 4.84 18.22
CA THR A 193 -10.46 5.35 16.88
C THR A 193 -9.17 5.48 16.09
N GLY A 194 -8.96 4.56 15.14
CA GLY A 194 -7.68 4.47 14.40
C GLY A 194 -6.54 3.82 15.20
N GLY A 195 -6.85 2.80 16.02
CA GLY A 195 -5.88 1.95 16.74
C GLY A 195 -5.24 2.58 17.98
N TRP A 196 -4.93 3.89 17.96
CA TRP A 196 -4.34 4.57 19.12
C TRP A 196 -5.25 4.54 20.36
N THR A 197 -4.68 4.04 21.45
CA THR A 197 -5.38 3.75 22.70
C THR A 197 -4.51 4.14 23.89
N TYR A 198 -5.07 4.85 24.86
CA TYR A 198 -4.42 5.14 26.13
C TYR A 198 -4.92 4.15 27.19
N HIS A 199 -4.13 3.13 27.50
CA HIS A 199 -4.46 2.14 28.54
C HIS A 199 -3.93 2.60 29.91
N LEU A 200 -4.72 2.46 30.99
CA LEU A 200 -4.34 3.05 32.29
C LEU A 200 -3.01 2.52 32.88
N LYS A 201 -2.62 1.28 32.55
CA LYS A 201 -1.30 0.75 32.95
C LYS A 201 -0.21 1.01 31.91
N HIS A 202 -0.54 0.88 30.62
CA HIS A 202 0.45 0.83 29.54
C HIS A 202 0.66 2.18 28.85
N GLN A 203 -0.14 3.20 29.21
CA GLN A 203 -0.17 4.52 28.59
C GLN A 203 -0.53 4.42 27.10
N TRP A 204 0.06 5.23 26.24
CA TRP A 204 -0.22 5.20 24.80
C TRP A 204 0.37 3.96 24.14
N ILE A 205 -0.51 3.18 23.52
CA ILE A 205 -0.22 1.99 22.74
C ILE A 205 -1.07 2.03 21.47
N TYR A 206 -0.61 1.38 20.40
CA TYR A 206 -1.41 1.21 19.18
C TYR A 206 -1.95 -0.22 19.11
N LEU A 207 -3.26 -0.36 18.91
CA LEU A 207 -3.96 -1.64 18.85
C LEU A 207 -4.36 -2.01 17.42
N ALA A 208 -4.19 -3.29 17.07
CA ALA A 208 -4.70 -3.87 15.84
C ALA A 208 -5.31 -5.26 16.13
N GLU A 209 -6.52 -5.50 15.61
CA GLU A 209 -7.18 -6.81 15.72
C GLU A 209 -6.67 -7.78 14.64
N THR A 210 -6.69 -9.08 14.96
CA THR A 210 -6.63 -10.15 13.97
C THR A 210 -8.01 -10.74 13.76
N ALA A 211 -8.30 -11.30 12.59
CA ALA A 211 -9.61 -11.85 12.25
C ALA A 211 -10.11 -13.01 13.15
N ASN A 212 -9.26 -13.49 14.07
CA ASN A 212 -9.55 -14.59 15.00
C ASN A 212 -9.65 -14.13 16.48
N GLY A 213 -9.74 -12.83 16.76
CA GLY A 213 -9.88 -12.29 18.12
C GLY A 213 -8.57 -12.10 18.90
N GLY A 214 -7.42 -12.40 18.28
CA GLY A 214 -6.11 -12.05 18.81
C GLY A 214 -5.80 -10.56 18.62
N LEU A 215 -5.09 -9.96 19.57
CA LEU A 215 -4.77 -8.54 19.66
C LEU A 215 -3.28 -8.29 19.50
N TRP A 216 -2.91 -7.50 18.49
CA TRP A 216 -1.59 -6.89 18.39
C TRP A 216 -1.56 -5.55 19.11
N ILE A 217 -0.48 -5.33 19.87
CA ILE A 217 -0.19 -4.12 20.63
C ILE A 217 1.20 -3.65 20.18
N HIS A 218 1.30 -2.47 19.59
CA HIS A 218 2.60 -1.80 19.46
C HIS A 218 2.83 -0.92 20.69
N ASP A 219 4.00 -1.09 21.29
CA ASP A 219 4.55 -0.26 22.35
C ASP A 219 5.91 0.28 21.92
N ASP A 220 6.19 1.56 22.17
CA ASP A 220 7.41 2.22 21.67
C ASP A 220 8.71 1.68 22.29
N SER A 221 8.64 1.00 23.43
CA SER A 221 9.79 0.46 24.17
C SER A 221 9.99 -1.06 23.96
N LEU A 222 8.88 -1.80 23.83
CA LEU A 222 8.88 -3.25 23.67
C LEU A 222 8.73 -3.68 22.20
N GLY A 223 8.20 -2.82 21.34
CA GLY A 223 7.85 -3.11 19.95
C GLY A 223 6.49 -3.80 19.83
N TRP A 224 6.34 -4.64 18.81
CA TRP A 224 5.11 -5.43 18.60
C TRP A 224 4.99 -6.58 19.59
N LEU A 225 3.86 -6.60 20.30
CA LEU A 225 3.43 -7.64 21.23
C LEU A 225 2.11 -8.25 20.73
N TYR A 226 1.94 -9.56 20.86
CA TYR A 226 0.69 -10.27 20.59
C TYR A 226 0.10 -10.84 21.89
N THR A 227 -1.22 -10.78 22.03
CA THR A 227 -1.95 -11.42 23.11
C THR A 227 -3.37 -11.78 22.67
N GLU A 228 -4.09 -12.51 23.49
CA GLU A 228 -5.49 -12.88 23.29
C GLU A 228 -6.16 -13.00 24.66
N LYS A 229 -7.49 -12.96 24.71
CA LYS A 229 -8.26 -12.90 25.96
C LYS A 229 -7.91 -14.02 26.93
N GLU A 230 -7.71 -15.23 26.41
CA GLU A 230 -7.39 -16.44 27.18
C GLU A 230 -5.92 -16.51 27.62
N ALA A 231 -5.02 -15.75 26.98
CA ALA A 231 -3.60 -15.72 27.27
C ALA A 231 -3.18 -14.53 28.15
N TYR A 232 -3.89 -13.39 28.09
CA TYR A 232 -3.57 -12.21 28.89
C TYR A 232 -3.58 -12.54 30.40
N PRO A 233 -2.57 -12.13 31.20
CA PRO A 233 -1.57 -11.09 30.94
C PRO A 233 -0.23 -11.57 30.32
N TYR A 234 -0.19 -12.73 29.65
CA TYR A 234 0.98 -13.10 28.83
C TYR A 234 0.95 -12.38 27.47
N LEU A 235 2.12 -11.85 27.07
CA LEU A 235 2.34 -11.05 25.87
C LEU A 235 3.52 -11.66 25.08
N TYR A 236 3.30 -12.10 23.85
CA TYR A 236 4.37 -12.61 22.97
C TYR A 236 5.07 -11.44 22.27
N ARG A 237 6.38 -11.26 22.51
CA ARG A 237 7.17 -10.18 21.92
C ARG A 237 7.76 -10.61 20.58
N TYR A 238 7.34 -9.96 19.49
CA TYR A 238 7.71 -10.36 18.13
C TYR A 238 9.21 -10.20 17.83
N SER A 239 9.86 -9.18 18.39
CA SER A 239 11.25 -8.83 18.05
C SER A 239 12.30 -9.87 18.48
N ASN A 240 12.00 -10.68 19.48
CA ASN A 240 12.89 -11.74 19.99
C ASN A 240 12.18 -13.11 20.15
N GLY A 241 10.85 -13.16 20.02
CA GLY A 241 10.04 -14.37 20.20
C GLY A 241 9.86 -14.79 21.66
N HIS A 242 10.12 -13.90 22.62
CA HIS A 242 9.99 -14.21 24.05
C HIS A 242 8.56 -13.99 24.55
N TRP A 243 8.17 -14.72 25.59
CA TRP A 243 6.93 -14.45 26.33
C TRP A 243 7.22 -13.56 27.54
N LEU A 244 6.57 -12.41 27.56
CA LEU A 244 6.52 -11.51 28.69
C LEU A 244 5.24 -11.76 29.50
N TYR A 245 5.32 -11.65 30.82
CA TYR A 245 4.16 -11.62 31.71
C TYR A 245 3.99 -10.21 32.28
N ASP A 246 2.83 -9.59 32.07
CA ASP A 246 2.56 -8.24 32.58
C ASP A 246 2.37 -8.25 34.11
N LEU A 247 3.25 -7.50 34.78
CA LEU A 247 3.25 -7.23 36.22
C LEU A 247 3.00 -5.74 36.52
N SER A 248 2.50 -4.98 35.53
CA SER A 248 2.27 -3.55 35.63
C SER A 248 1.09 -3.22 36.55
N ASP A 249 1.20 -2.11 37.23
CA ASP A 249 0.14 -1.48 38.01
C ASP A 249 -0.14 -0.06 37.49
N LEU A 250 -0.92 0.73 38.21
CA LEU A 250 -1.28 2.11 37.80
C LEU A 250 -0.13 3.12 38.01
N THR A 251 1.00 2.69 38.58
CA THR A 251 2.14 3.55 38.94
C THR A 251 3.45 3.10 38.29
N THR A 252 3.61 1.80 38.02
CA THR A 252 4.82 1.23 37.41
C THR A 252 4.48 0.26 36.29
N ARG A 253 5.12 0.46 35.13
CA ARG A 253 5.14 -0.51 34.03
C ARG A 253 6.23 -1.53 34.27
N LYS A 254 5.89 -2.81 34.25
CA LYS A 254 6.79 -3.89 34.66
C LYS A 254 6.40 -5.20 33.99
N PHE A 255 7.35 -5.86 33.35
CA PHE A 255 7.14 -7.12 32.63
C PHE A 255 8.19 -8.14 33.06
N TRP A 256 7.80 -9.40 33.18
CA TRP A 256 8.74 -10.50 33.44
C TRP A 256 9.00 -11.28 32.15
N ASP A 257 10.25 -11.33 31.69
CA ASP A 257 10.66 -12.17 30.56
C ASP A 257 10.95 -13.59 31.05
N ALA A 258 10.15 -14.56 30.61
CA ALA A 258 10.27 -15.94 31.05
C ALA A 258 11.47 -16.69 30.44
N SER A 259 11.98 -16.25 29.29
CA SER A 259 13.13 -16.85 28.60
C SER A 259 14.43 -16.44 29.27
N ASP A 260 14.60 -15.14 29.51
CA ASP A 260 15.82 -14.55 30.10
C ASP A 260 15.79 -14.54 31.64
N GLN A 261 14.63 -14.78 32.26
CA GLN A 261 14.40 -14.72 33.71
C GLN A 261 14.74 -13.35 34.32
N ILE A 262 14.35 -12.28 33.63
CA ILE A 262 14.59 -10.89 34.03
C ILE A 262 13.30 -10.08 34.12
N THR A 263 13.33 -9.03 34.95
CA THR A 263 12.30 -8.00 34.97
C THR A 263 12.70 -6.84 34.05
N ILE A 264 11.78 -6.46 33.17
CA ILE A 264 11.89 -5.30 32.29
C ILE A 264 10.98 -4.19 32.83
N THR A 265 11.54 -3.00 33.00
CA THR A 265 10.83 -1.78 33.42
C THR A 265 11.09 -0.71 32.37
N PRO A 266 10.18 -0.53 31.39
CA PRO A 266 10.32 0.47 30.35
C PRO A 266 9.95 1.89 30.82
#